data_AF-A0A512NMR9-F1
#
_entry.id   AF-A0A512NMR9-F1
#
_cell.length_a   1.000
_cell.length_b   1.000
_cell.length_c   1.000
_cell.angle_alpha   90.00
_cell.angle_beta   90.00
_cell.angle_gamma   90.00
#
_symmetry.space_group_name_H-M   'P 1'
#
loop_
_entity.id
_entity.type
_entity.pdbx_description
1 polymer ?
#
loop_
_entity_poly.entity_id
_entity_poly.type
_entity_poly.pdbx_seq_one_letter_code
_entity_poly.pdbx_strand_id
1 'polypeptide(L)'
;MALPTRDLQFYNNTTWAAAVMAMILYFGMDERPLFIAVVTVFTFAVSLYTILCNWLAYGGMSKLTAWRGEKWVKELDYLYIFFGAVGLFWLLNGHPLTTHNITRLGLAPPLVIATALVLRLIKTRAKIGGWNKSPPNQREPAR
;
A
#
# COMPACT_ATOMS: atom_id res chain seq x y z
N MET A 1 -7.17 -21.88 4.54
CA MET A 1 -7.61 -21.53 5.90
C MET A 1 -8.58 -20.37 5.76
N ALA A 2 -9.89 -20.64 5.80
CA ALA A 2 -10.91 -19.60 5.63
C ALA A 2 -11.10 -18.89 6.99
N LEU A 3 -10.90 -17.57 7.02
CA LEU A 3 -11.19 -16.76 8.21
C LEU A 3 -12.71 -16.71 8.45
N PRO A 4 -13.18 -16.75 9.70
CA PRO A 4 -14.60 -16.72 10.02
C PRO A 4 -15.22 -15.38 9.58
N THR A 5 -16.45 -15.45 9.05
CA THR A 5 -17.17 -14.35 8.37
C THR A 5 -17.38 -13.08 9.20
N ARG A 6 -17.34 -13.16 10.54
CA ARG A 6 -17.43 -11.99 11.43
C ARG A 6 -16.17 -11.13 11.45
N ASP A 7 -15.00 -11.75 11.38
CA ASP A 7 -13.72 -11.02 11.34
C ASP A 7 -13.57 -10.25 10.02
N LEU A 8 -14.16 -10.79 8.94
CA LEU A 8 -14.20 -10.13 7.64
C LEU A 8 -15.02 -8.83 7.64
N GLN A 9 -16.18 -8.80 8.30
CA GLN A 9 -17.03 -7.59 8.34
C GLN A 9 -16.38 -6.47 9.16
N PHE A 10 -15.75 -6.81 10.29
CA PHE A 10 -15.06 -5.83 11.13
C PHE A 10 -13.85 -5.22 10.41
N TYR A 11 -13.08 -6.05 9.70
CA TYR A 11 -11.92 -5.60 8.92
C TYR A 11 -12.33 -4.73 7.72
N ASN A 12 -13.42 -5.07 7.04
CA ASN A 12 -13.93 -4.24 5.95
C ASN A 12 -14.35 -2.85 6.46
N ASN A 13 -15.15 -2.78 7.53
CA ASN A 13 -15.64 -1.50 8.07
C ASN A 13 -14.52 -0.60 8.60
N THR A 14 -13.51 -1.16 9.27
CA THR A 14 -12.36 -0.39 9.79
C THR A 14 -11.47 0.14 8.66
N THR A 15 -11.31 -0.59 7.56
CA THR A 15 -10.53 -0.12 6.40
C THR A 15 -11.21 0.99 5.64
N TRP A 16 -12.53 0.91 5.43
CA TRP A 16 -13.29 2.01 4.83
C TRP A 16 -13.29 3.24 5.71
N ALA A 17 -13.44 3.06 7.04
CA ALA A 17 -13.35 4.17 7.99
C ALA A 17 -11.96 4.85 7.94
N ALA A 18 -10.87 4.08 7.87
CA ALA A 18 -9.52 4.63 7.77
C ALA A 18 -9.28 5.35 6.43
N ALA A 19 -9.79 4.81 5.32
CA ALA A 19 -9.71 5.43 4.00
C ALA A 19 -10.53 6.74 3.92
N VAL A 20 -11.73 6.73 4.48
CA VAL A 20 -12.60 7.92 4.58
C VAL A 20 -11.96 8.96 5.50
N MET A 21 -11.40 8.56 6.64
CA MET A 21 -10.64 9.46 7.52
C MET A 21 -9.42 10.03 6.81
N ALA A 22 -8.65 9.24 6.05
CA ALA A 22 -7.53 9.73 5.25
C ALA A 22 -8.00 10.73 4.17
N MET A 23 -9.16 10.49 3.55
CA MET A 23 -9.74 11.37 2.54
C MET A 23 -10.22 12.69 3.16
N ILE A 24 -10.92 12.65 4.29
CA ILE A 24 -11.34 13.84 5.04
C ILE A 24 -10.10 14.62 5.52
N LEU A 25 -9.11 13.91 6.06
CA LEU A 25 -7.80 14.45 6.41
C LEU A 25 -6.96 14.83 5.18
N TYR A 26 -7.38 14.63 3.94
CA TYR A 26 -6.69 15.16 2.77
C TYR A 26 -7.41 16.42 2.26
N PHE A 27 -8.74 16.38 2.12
CA PHE A 27 -9.56 17.44 1.54
C PHE A 27 -10.05 18.51 2.54
N GLY A 28 -9.95 18.30 3.85
CA GLY A 28 -10.58 19.17 4.85
C GLY A 28 -9.96 20.56 5.08
N MET A 29 -8.67 20.78 4.78
CA MET A 29 -7.97 22.05 5.08
C MET A 29 -6.87 22.38 4.05
N ASP A 30 -6.70 23.67 3.70
CA ASP A 30 -5.72 24.16 2.72
C ASP A 30 -4.31 24.36 3.31
N GLU A 31 -4.22 24.76 4.58
CA GLU A 31 -2.96 24.87 5.33
C GLU A 31 -2.99 23.96 6.55
N ARG A 32 -1.93 23.16 6.73
CA ARG A 32 -1.85 22.18 7.82
C ARG A 32 -0.55 22.31 8.60
N PRO A 33 -0.61 22.19 9.94
CA PRO A 33 0.59 22.01 10.74
C PRO A 33 1.28 20.69 10.37
N LEU A 34 2.60 20.67 10.46
CA LEU A 34 3.44 19.52 10.07
C LEU A 34 3.00 18.21 10.77
N PHE A 35 2.59 18.29 12.03
CA PHE A 35 2.08 17.12 12.76
C PHE A 35 0.86 16.47 12.07
N ILE A 36 -0.12 17.28 11.64
CA ILE A 36 -1.31 16.76 10.94
C ILE A 36 -0.91 16.17 9.58
N ALA A 37 0.05 16.79 8.89
CA ALA A 37 0.57 16.25 7.63
C ALA A 37 1.21 14.86 7.82
N VAL A 38 2.05 14.68 8.84
CA VAL A 38 2.67 13.39 9.17
C VAL A 38 1.62 12.34 9.50
N VAL A 39 0.66 12.67 10.37
CA VAL A 39 -0.45 11.76 10.72
C VAL A 39 -1.24 11.37 9.47
N THR A 40 -1.54 12.33 8.59
CA THR A 40 -2.27 12.08 7.34
C THR A 40 -1.52 11.10 6.43
N VAL A 41 -0.22 11.30 6.23
CA VAL A 41 0.61 10.40 5.41
C VAL A 41 0.70 9.00 6.03
N PHE A 42 0.83 8.92 7.35
CA PHE A 42 0.87 7.66 8.07
C PHE A 42 -0.46 6.90 7.96
N THR A 43 -1.58 7.55 8.24
CA THR A 43 -2.92 6.95 8.10
C THR A 43 -3.19 6.53 6.66
N PHE A 44 -2.76 7.32 5.67
CA PHE A 44 -2.83 6.95 4.26
C PHE A 44 -2.03 5.67 3.98
N ALA A 45 -0.78 5.58 4.44
CA ALA A 45 0.08 4.42 4.22
C ALA A 45 -0.53 3.14 4.83
N VAL A 46 -1.02 3.21 6.07
CA VAL A 46 -1.67 2.09 6.76
C VAL A 46 -2.93 1.65 6.02
N SER A 47 -3.76 2.59 5.59
CA SER A 47 -4.98 2.32 4.83
C SER A 47 -4.67 1.64 3.51
N LEU A 48 -3.71 2.19 2.74
CA LEU A 48 -3.27 1.64 1.46
C LEU A 48 -2.71 0.23 1.61
N TYR A 49 -1.84 0.01 2.60
CA TYR A 49 -1.28 -1.31 2.89
C TYR A 49 -2.38 -2.33 3.17
N THR A 50 -3.36 -1.93 3.98
CA THR A 50 -4.44 -2.82 4.40
C THR A 50 -5.37 -3.16 3.25
N ILE A 51 -5.77 -2.16 2.45
CA ILE A 51 -6.59 -2.34 1.26
C ILE A 51 -5.91 -3.28 0.27
N LEU A 52 -4.62 -3.06 -0.01
CA LEU A 52 -3.86 -3.92 -0.93
C LEU A 52 -3.71 -5.35 -0.38
N CYS A 53 -3.46 -5.52 0.92
CA CYS A 53 -3.39 -6.83 1.55
C CYS A 53 -4.73 -7.57 1.45
N ASN A 54 -5.85 -6.88 1.70
CA ASN A 54 -7.18 -7.45 1.54
C ASN A 54 -7.43 -7.86 0.10
N TRP A 55 -7.20 -6.96 -0.84
CA TRP A 55 -7.40 -7.22 -2.25
C TRP A 55 -6.58 -8.44 -2.73
N LEU A 56 -5.33 -8.55 -2.27
CA LEU A 56 -4.48 -9.73 -2.51
C LEU A 56 -5.07 -10.99 -1.87
N ALA A 57 -5.57 -10.93 -0.64
CA ALA A 57 -6.18 -12.04 0.08
C ALA A 57 -7.47 -12.56 -0.58
N TYR A 58 -8.33 -11.69 -1.12
CA TYR A 58 -9.61 -12.05 -1.76
C TYR A 58 -9.47 -12.56 -3.20
N GLY A 59 -8.30 -13.05 -3.59
CA GLY A 59 -8.05 -13.62 -4.91
C GLY A 59 -7.23 -12.72 -5.84
N GLY A 60 -6.76 -11.56 -5.38
CA GLY A 60 -5.72 -10.81 -6.08
C GLY A 60 -4.46 -11.66 -6.28
N MET A 61 -4.05 -12.43 -5.25
CA MET A 61 -2.93 -13.37 -5.34
C MET A 61 -3.15 -14.43 -6.43
N SER A 62 -4.30 -15.11 -6.45
CA SER A 62 -4.56 -16.17 -7.43
C SER A 62 -4.64 -15.64 -8.85
N LYS A 63 -5.24 -14.47 -9.06
CA LYS A 63 -5.27 -13.80 -10.37
C LYS A 63 -3.88 -13.37 -10.84
N LEU A 64 -3.09 -12.75 -9.96
CA LEU A 64 -1.73 -12.32 -10.29
C LEU A 64 -0.81 -13.50 -10.60
N THR A 65 -0.89 -14.56 -9.79
CA THR A 65 -0.11 -15.79 -10.03
C THR A 65 -0.59 -16.52 -11.29
N ALA A 66 -1.88 -16.53 -11.61
CA ALA A 66 -2.37 -17.11 -12.87
C ALA A 66 -1.93 -16.32 -14.10
N TRP A 67 -1.87 -14.98 -14.01
CA TRP A 67 -1.54 -14.13 -15.16
C TRP A 67 -0.03 -14.00 -15.40
N ARG A 68 0.76 -13.84 -14.34
CA ARG A 68 2.21 -13.53 -14.40
C ARG A 68 3.10 -14.59 -13.76
N GLY A 69 2.51 -15.63 -13.17
CA GLY A 69 3.26 -16.64 -12.41
C GLY A 69 3.92 -16.05 -11.17
N GLU A 70 4.99 -16.68 -10.69
CA GLU A 70 5.72 -16.24 -9.49
C GLU A 70 6.43 -14.87 -9.63
N LYS A 71 6.47 -14.32 -10.86
CA LYS A 71 7.25 -13.13 -11.22
C LYS A 71 6.63 -11.81 -10.77
N TRP A 72 5.33 -11.76 -10.47
CA TRP A 72 4.65 -10.50 -10.07
C TRP A 72 5.27 -9.87 -8.81
N VAL A 73 5.84 -10.68 -7.91
CA VAL A 73 6.55 -10.17 -6.73
C VAL A 73 7.85 -9.43 -7.09
N LYS A 74 8.50 -9.78 -8.21
CA LYS A 74 9.63 -9.00 -8.74
C LYS A 74 9.14 -7.69 -9.34
N GLU A 75 7.99 -7.69 -10.01
CA GLU A 75 7.42 -6.49 -10.61
C GLU A 75 7.03 -5.42 -9.58
N LEU A 76 6.56 -5.84 -8.40
CA LEU A 76 6.36 -4.92 -7.27
C LEU A 76 7.64 -4.17 -6.86
N ASP A 77 8.82 -4.74 -7.09
CA ASP A 77 10.09 -4.06 -6.80
C ASP A 77 10.36 -2.91 -7.77
N TYR A 78 10.03 -3.10 -9.05
CA TYR A 78 10.15 -2.03 -10.05
C TYR A 78 9.19 -0.89 -9.72
N LEU A 79 7.96 -1.20 -9.31
CA LEU A 79 7.01 -0.18 -8.86
C LEU A 79 7.52 0.55 -7.62
N TYR A 80 8.05 -0.17 -6.62
CA TYR A 80 8.68 0.44 -5.45
C TYR A 80 9.79 1.44 -5.84
N ILE A 81 10.72 1.02 -6.69
CA ILE A 81 11.83 1.88 -7.14
C ILE A 81 11.28 3.08 -7.92
N PHE A 82 10.31 2.87 -8.80
CA PHE A 82 9.70 3.93 -9.59
C PHE A 82 9.02 4.98 -8.69
N PHE A 83 8.11 4.57 -7.80
CA PHE A 83 7.44 5.50 -6.89
C PHE A 83 8.43 6.18 -5.94
N GLY A 84 9.42 5.45 -5.43
CA GLY A 84 10.47 6.02 -4.58
C GLY A 84 11.27 7.11 -5.31
N ALA A 85 11.68 6.85 -6.56
CA ALA A 85 12.42 7.79 -7.37
C ALA A 85 11.58 9.02 -7.75
N VAL A 86 10.32 8.82 -8.17
CA VAL A 86 9.40 9.93 -8.51
C VAL A 86 9.11 10.80 -7.29
N GLY A 87 8.83 10.18 -6.15
CA GLY A 87 8.56 10.89 -4.90
C GLY A 87 9.78 11.70 -4.42
N LEU A 88 10.97 11.11 -4.51
CA LEU A 88 12.22 11.81 -4.17
C LEU A 88 12.51 12.95 -5.16
N PHE A 89 12.33 12.72 -6.45
CA PHE A 89 12.51 13.75 -7.47
C PHE A 89 11.58 14.94 -7.22
N TRP A 90 10.30 14.71 -6.94
CA TRP A 90 9.37 15.79 -6.58
C TRP A 90 9.73 16.48 -5.27
N LEU A 91 10.23 15.74 -4.28
CA LEU A 91 10.67 16.32 -3.02
C LEU A 91 11.88 17.26 -3.21
N LEU A 92 12.83 16.87 -4.06
CA LEU A 92 14.04 17.65 -4.35
C LEU A 92 13.77 18.87 -5.25
N ASN A 93 12.78 18.79 -6.14
CA ASN A 93 12.40 19.88 -7.04
C ASN A 93 11.28 20.77 -6.47
N GLY A 94 10.67 20.40 -5.34
CA GLY A 94 9.63 21.17 -4.68
C GLY A 94 10.18 22.38 -3.92
N HIS A 95 9.38 23.45 -3.83
CA HIS A 95 9.68 24.66 -3.05
C HIS A 95 10.11 24.35 -1.60
N PRO A 96 10.95 25.20 -0.96
CA PRO A 96 11.54 24.90 0.34
C PRO A 96 10.47 24.69 1.42
N LEU A 97 10.61 23.58 2.16
CA LEU A 97 9.81 23.15 3.32
C LEU A 97 9.96 24.09 4.55
N THR A 98 10.34 25.35 4.34
CA THR A 98 10.76 26.31 5.38
C THR A 98 9.61 27.07 6.02
N THR A 99 8.37 26.83 5.60
CA THR A 99 7.17 27.42 6.22
C THR A 99 6.52 26.42 7.18
N HIS A 100 6.10 26.90 8.35
CA HIS A 100 5.50 26.09 9.41
C HIS A 100 4.19 25.36 8.99
N ASN A 101 3.65 25.73 7.83
CA ASN A 101 2.45 25.18 7.22
C ASN A 101 2.81 24.47 5.91
N ILE A 102 2.34 23.23 5.76
CA ILE A 102 2.48 22.45 4.53
C ILE A 102 1.23 22.68 3.68
N THR A 103 1.42 23.14 2.44
CA THR A 103 0.37 23.26 1.44
C THR A 103 -0.02 21.89 0.89
N ARG A 104 -1.23 21.76 0.34
CA ARG A 104 -1.73 20.50 -0.26
C ARG A 104 -0.78 19.91 -1.30
N LEU A 105 -0.13 20.75 -2.11
CA LEU A 105 0.86 20.29 -3.10
C LEU A 105 2.13 19.74 -2.44
N GLY A 106 2.54 20.29 -1.29
CA GLY A 106 3.68 19.81 -0.50
C GLY A 106 3.48 18.44 0.14
N LEU A 107 2.24 17.95 0.21
CA LEU A 107 1.90 16.59 0.68
C LEU A 107 2.05 15.52 -0.40
N ALA A 108 2.07 15.89 -1.68
CA ALA A 108 2.14 14.91 -2.77
C ALA A 108 3.44 14.06 -2.74
N PRO A 109 4.65 14.64 -2.58
CA PRO A 109 5.87 13.84 -2.54
C PRO A 109 5.91 12.82 -1.37
N PRO A 110 5.58 13.21 -0.11
CA PRO A 110 5.49 12.24 1.00
C PRO A 110 4.47 11.11 0.76
N LEU A 111 3.32 11.40 0.13
CA LEU A 111 2.34 10.37 -0.19
C LEU A 111 2.86 9.37 -1.21
N VAL A 112 3.56 9.84 -2.25
CA VAL A 112 4.18 8.99 -3.27
C VAL A 112 5.27 8.10 -2.64
N ILE A 113 6.10 8.66 -1.76
CA ILE A 113 7.12 7.90 -1.02
C ILE A 113 6.45 6.87 -0.10
N ALA A 114 5.37 7.24 0.59
CA ALA A 114 4.61 6.31 1.42
C ALA A 114 4.05 5.13 0.60
N THR A 115 3.54 5.38 -0.61
CA THR A 115 3.13 4.31 -1.54
C THR A 115 4.28 3.38 -1.86
N ALA A 116 5.48 3.89 -2.12
CA ALA A 116 6.65 3.06 -2.36
C ALA A 116 6.95 2.14 -1.15
N LEU A 117 6.96 2.70 0.07
CA LEU A 117 7.19 1.92 1.29
C LEU A 117 6.14 0.82 1.49
N VAL A 118 4.86 1.13 1.22
CA VAL A 118 3.78 0.14 1.29
C VAL A 118 4.01 -1.01 0.30
N LEU A 119 4.40 -0.71 -0.95
CA LEU A 119 4.73 -1.74 -1.93
C LEU A 119 5.90 -2.62 -1.47
N ARG A 120 6.92 -2.04 -0.83
CA ARG A 120 8.05 -2.78 -0.26
C ARG A 120 7.63 -3.71 0.87
N LEU A 121 6.72 -3.27 1.73
CA LEU A 121 6.16 -4.09 2.82
C LEU A 121 5.34 -5.26 2.25
N ILE A 122 4.48 -4.99 1.26
CA ILE A 122 3.69 -6.03 0.59
C ILE A 122 4.59 -7.06 -0.07
N LYS A 123 5.63 -6.63 -0.80
CA LYS A 123 6.61 -7.54 -1.41
C LYS A 123 7.28 -8.43 -0.37
N THR A 124 7.71 -7.85 0.75
CA THR A 124 8.35 -8.59 1.84
C THR A 124 7.38 -9.62 2.43
N ARG A 125 6.14 -9.23 2.70
CA ARG A 125 5.10 -10.13 3.18
C ARG A 125 4.80 -11.25 2.18
N ALA A 126 4.72 -10.93 0.89
CA ALA A 126 4.48 -11.91 -0.16
C ALA A 126 5.60 -12.94 -0.27
N LYS A 127 6.86 -12.52 -0.09
CA LYS A 127 8.02 -13.44 -0.06
C LYS A 127 8.03 -14.33 1.18
N ILE A 128 7.87 -13.74 2.37
CA ILE A 128 7.90 -14.49 3.63
C ILE A 128 6.69 -15.42 3.76
N GLY A 129 5.51 -14.93 3.37
CA GLY A 129 4.26 -15.69 3.41
C GLY A 129 4.08 -16.68 2.27
N GLY A 130 5.02 -16.75 1.31
CA GLY A 130 4.92 -17.66 0.17
C GLY A 130 3.75 -17.41 -0.77
N TRP A 131 3.24 -16.18 -0.82
CA TRP A 131 2.05 -15.78 -1.57
C TRP A 131 2.16 -15.95 -3.09
N ASN A 132 3.40 -16.04 -3.61
CA ASN A 132 3.65 -16.22 -5.03
C ASN A 132 3.67 -17.68 -5.49
N LYS A 133 3.65 -18.64 -4.56
CA LYS A 133 3.74 -20.06 -4.90
C LYS A 133 2.35 -20.54 -5.32
N SER A 134 2.23 -21.12 -6.51
CA SER A 134 1.04 -21.89 -6.86
C SER A 134 0.91 -23.08 -5.90
N PRO A 135 -0.31 -23.51 -5.53
CA PRO A 135 -0.47 -24.74 -4.76
C PRO A 135 0.21 -25.89 -5.51
N PRO A 136 0.96 -26.76 -4.81
CA PRO A 136 1.64 -27.88 -5.46
C PRO A 136 0.62 -28.68 -6.27
N ASN A 137 0.94 -28.90 -7.53
CA ASN A 137 0.15 -29.69 -8.45
C ASN A 137 -0.07 -31.07 -7.81
N GLN A 138 -1.28 -31.38 -7.34
CA GLN A 138 -1.66 -32.68 -6.77
C GLN A 138 -1.63 -33.84 -7.81
N ARG A 139 -0.90 -33.69 -8.92
CA ARG A 139 -0.80 -34.65 -10.02
C ARG A 139 0.55 -35.38 -10.04
N GLU A 140 1.20 -35.51 -8.89
CA GLU A 140 2.27 -36.50 -8.76
C GLU A 140 1.66 -37.73 -8.10
N PRO A 141 1.15 -38.71 -8.89
CA PRO A 141 0.77 -39.99 -8.32
C PRO A 141 2.01 -40.58 -7.67
N ALA A 142 1.90 -40.93 -6.39
CA ALA A 142 2.93 -41.62 -5.63
C ALA A 142 3.48 -42.78 -6.48
N ARG A 143 4.78 -42.72 -6.77
CA ARG A 143 5.53 -43.87 -7.30
C ARG A 143 6.12 -44.66 -6.15
#